data_AF-A0A821V812-F1
#
_entry.id   AF-A0A821V812-F1
#
_cell.length_a   1.000
_cell.length_b   1.000
_cell.length_c   1.000
_cell.angle_alpha   90.00
_cell.angle_beta   90.00
_cell.angle_gamma   90.00
#
_symmetry.space_group_name_H-M   'P 1'
#
loop_
_entity.id
_entity.type
_entity.pdbx_description
1 polymer ?
#
loop_
_entity_poly.entity_id
_entity_poly.type
_entity_poly.pdbx_seq_one_letter_code
_entity_poly.pdbx_strand_id
1 'polypeptide(L)'
;LAPLFALLNNLLELRCDAWKFLTKYRRPTLCKAANIGAAVIAWTLEFIPRLAYQVIENTGTSLGGYINWTLSSFPINAYNKTGTMNPDVPLNLTYCCYRDFREPTSPNYSHTSLY
;
A
#
# COMPACT_ATOMS: atom_id res chain seq x y z
N LEU A 1 -13.05 -21.59 -2.37
CA LEU A 1 -13.49 -21.95 -1.00
C LEU A 1 -13.27 -20.82 0.02
N ALA A 2 -12.20 -20.02 -0.09
CA ALA A 2 -11.96 -18.84 0.76
C ALA A 2 -13.17 -17.90 0.99
N PRO A 3 -13.97 -17.50 -0.03
CA PRO A 3 -15.12 -16.62 0.22
C PRO A 3 -16.22 -17.28 1.05
N LEU A 4 -16.35 -18.61 1.01
CA LEU A 4 -17.31 -19.35 1.83
C LEU A 4 -16.86 -19.42 3.30
N PHE A 5 -15.57 -19.65 3.55
CA PHE A 5 -15.01 -19.60 4.91
C PHE A 5 -15.07 -18.21 5.52
N ALA A 6 -14.83 -17.17 4.72
CA ALA A 6 -15.00 -15.78 5.15
C ALA A 6 -16.46 -15.49 5.54
N LEU A 7 -17.43 -15.97 4.75
CA LEU A 7 -18.84 -15.81 5.04
C LEU A 7 -19.25 -16.53 6.34
N LEU A 8 -18.78 -17.76 6.54
CA LEU A 8 -19.03 -18.51 7.76
C LEU A 8 -18.41 -17.82 8.98
N ASN A 9 -17.17 -17.34 8.87
CA ASN A 9 -16.50 -16.60 9.94
C ASN A 9 -17.27 -15.32 10.30
N ASN A 10 -17.67 -14.51 9.30
CA ASN A 10 -18.42 -13.28 9.52
C ASN A 10 -19.79 -13.55 10.18
N LEU A 11 -20.46 -14.66 9.86
CA LEU A 11 -21.72 -15.05 10.49
C LEU A 11 -21.54 -15.39 11.98
N LEU A 12 -20.49 -16.14 12.30
CA LEU A 12 -20.15 -16.48 13.69
C LEU A 12 -19.68 -15.24 14.46
N GLU A 13 -18.90 -14.37 13.83
CA GLU A 13 -18.39 -13.13 14.40
C GLU A 13 -19.52 -12.18 14.79
N LEU A 14 -20.53 -11.98 13.92
CA LEU A 14 -21.71 -11.16 14.22
C LEU A 14 -22.45 -11.65 15.48
N ARG A 15 -22.60 -12.97 15.63
CA ARG A 15 -23.28 -13.56 16.79
C ARG A 15 -22.44 -13.46 18.06
N CYS A 16 -21.16 -13.76 17.96
CA CYS A 16 -20.23 -13.64 19.08
C CYS A 16 -20.12 -12.21 19.58
N ASP A 17 -20.07 -11.22 18.68
CA ASP A 17 -19.97 -9.81 19.06
C ASP A 17 -21.27 -9.29 19.68
N ALA A 18 -22.43 -9.67 19.14
CA ALA A 18 -23.71 -9.38 19.79
C ALA A 18 -23.78 -9.98 21.20
N TRP A 19 -23.35 -11.24 21.37
CA TRP A 19 -23.35 -11.89 22.68
C TRP A 19 -22.40 -11.21 23.67
N LYS A 20 -21.18 -10.84 23.25
CA LYS A 20 -20.24 -10.07 24.08
C LYS A 20 -20.83 -8.71 24.47
N PHE A 21 -21.49 -8.03 23.54
CA PHE A 21 -22.12 -6.73 23.78
C PHE A 21 -23.25 -6.80 24.82
N LEU A 22 -24.01 -7.90 24.83
CA LEU A 22 -25.12 -8.10 25.77
C LEU A 22 -24.65 -8.61 27.14
N THR A 23 -23.59 -9.43 27.20
CA THR A 23 -23.21 -10.13 28.43
C THR A 23 -21.95 -9.60 29.11
N LYS A 24 -20.98 -9.05 28.35
CA LYS A 24 -19.66 -8.68 28.87
C LYS A 24 -19.40 -7.19 28.93
N TYR A 25 -20.04 -6.39 28.07
CA TYR A 25 -19.82 -4.94 28.01
C TYR A 25 -20.89 -4.14 28.75
N ARG A 26 -20.47 -3.03 29.37
CA ARG A 26 -21.38 -2.02 29.90
C ARG A 26 -21.96 -1.20 28.75
N ARG A 27 -23.20 -0.72 28.90
CA ARG A 27 -23.90 0.06 27.86
C ARG A 27 -23.03 1.24 27.38
N PRO A 28 -22.65 1.30 26.09
CA PRO A 28 -21.97 2.45 25.54
C PRO A 28 -22.96 3.60 25.30
N THR A 29 -22.45 4.83 25.31
CA THR A 29 -23.20 6.00 24.89
C THR A 29 -23.36 6.00 23.37
N LEU A 30 -24.55 6.38 22.90
CA LEU A 30 -24.84 6.48 21.46
C LEU A 30 -24.03 7.64 20.85
N CYS A 31 -23.05 7.31 20.03
CA CYS A 31 -22.34 8.26 19.19
C CYS A 31 -22.77 8.04 17.73
N LYS A 32 -23.16 9.11 17.04
CA LYS A 32 -23.43 9.06 15.60
C LYS A 32 -22.11 9.26 14.86
N ALA A 33 -21.62 8.22 14.21
CA ALA A 33 -20.53 8.32 13.24
C ALA A 33 -21.14 8.33 11.85
N ALA A 34 -20.83 9.36 11.06
CA ALA A 34 -21.35 9.48 9.69
C ALA A 34 -20.77 8.41 8.77
N ASN A 35 -19.50 8.02 8.96
CA ASN A 35 -18.77 7.06 8.14
C ASN A 35 -17.74 6.30 8.97
N ILE A 36 -17.33 5.11 8.50
CA ILE A 36 -16.31 4.23 9.13
C ILE A 36 -14.86 4.77 8.93
N GLY A 37 -14.72 5.98 8.39
CA GLY A 37 -13.44 6.64 8.13
C GLY A 37 -12.94 6.42 6.71
N ALA A 38 -13.31 7.32 5.79
CA ALA A 38 -12.86 7.29 4.39
C ALA A 38 -11.33 7.44 4.23
N ALA A 39 -10.66 8.04 5.22
CA ALA A 39 -9.21 8.22 5.22
C ALA A 39 -8.45 6.87 5.24
N VAL A 40 -8.95 5.88 5.97
CA VAL A 40 -8.32 4.55 6.03
C VAL A 40 -8.41 3.85 4.68
N ILE A 41 -9.54 4.01 3.99
CA ILE A 41 -9.77 3.49 2.64
C ILE A 41 -8.84 4.19 1.64
N ALA A 42 -8.69 5.51 1.74
CA ALA A 42 -7.80 6.25 0.85
C ALA A 42 -6.33 5.88 1.02
N TRP A 43 -5.84 5.68 2.25
CA TRP A 43 -4.44 5.39 2.50
C TRP A 43 -4.03 3.94 2.26
N THR A 44 -4.95 2.98 2.40
CA THR A 44 -4.63 1.55 2.27
C THR A 44 -4.94 0.97 0.89
N LEU A 45 -5.78 1.63 0.08
CA LEU A 45 -6.10 1.13 -1.24
C LEU A 45 -5.00 1.45 -2.25
N GLU A 46 -4.39 0.42 -2.82
CA GLU A 46 -3.63 0.50 -4.07
C GLU A 46 -4.46 1.00 -5.28
N PHE A 47 -5.75 1.28 -5.07
CA PHE A 47 -6.63 1.90 -6.07
C PHE A 47 -6.20 3.31 -6.43
N ILE A 48 -5.84 4.16 -5.45
CA ILE A 48 -5.53 5.58 -5.71
C ILE A 48 -4.31 5.74 -6.64
N PRO A 49 -3.17 5.07 -6.40
CA PRO A 49 -2.02 5.21 -7.28
C PRO A 49 -2.27 4.66 -8.69
N ARG A 50 -3.09 3.61 -8.84
CA ARG A 50 -3.46 3.05 -10.16
C ARG A 50 -4.37 3.99 -10.95
N LEU A 51 -5.34 4.60 -10.27
CA LEU A 51 -6.20 5.61 -10.87
C LEU A 51 -5.38 6.84 -11.29
N ALA A 52 -4.45 7.31 -10.44
CA ALA A 52 -3.57 8.42 -10.74
C ALA A 52 -2.76 8.16 -12.02
N TYR A 53 -2.16 6.97 -12.15
CA TYR A 53 -1.43 6.57 -13.35
C TYR A 53 -2.30 6.65 -14.61
N GLN A 54 -3.52 6.08 -14.56
CA GLN A 54 -4.44 6.08 -15.70
C GLN A 54 -4.84 7.49 -16.14
N VAL A 55 -5.02 8.40 -15.19
CA VAL A 55 -5.39 9.81 -15.44
C VAL A 55 -4.20 10.62 -15.94
N ILE A 56 -3.01 10.43 -15.37
CA ILE A 56 -1.81 11.22 -15.71
C ILE A 56 -1.24 10.79 -17.06
N GLU A 57 -1.08 9.49 -17.27
CA GLU A 57 -0.48 8.93 -18.49
C GLU A 57 -1.52 8.74 -19.62
N ASN A 58 -2.80 9.03 -19.34
CA ASN A 58 -3.92 8.91 -20.29
C ASN A 58 -3.99 7.53 -20.99
N THR A 59 -3.59 6.45 -20.31
CA THR A 59 -3.59 5.08 -20.84
C THR A 59 -4.98 4.44 -20.88
N GLY A 60 -6.03 5.19 -20.52
CA GLY A 60 -7.39 4.69 -20.37
C GLY A 60 -7.46 3.69 -19.22
N THR A 61 -7.87 2.45 -19.52
CA THR A 61 -7.91 1.36 -18.52
C THR A 61 -6.62 0.53 -18.48
N SER A 62 -5.71 0.73 -19.44
CA SER A 62 -4.49 -0.07 -19.54
C SER A 62 -3.49 0.31 -18.44
N LEU A 63 -3.01 -0.70 -17.73
CA LEU A 63 -1.94 -0.57 -16.72
C LEU A 63 -0.57 -0.98 -17.27
N GLY A 64 -0.43 -1.05 -18.59
CA GLY A 64 0.85 -1.37 -19.23
C GLY A 64 1.87 -0.28 -18.96
N GLY A 65 2.94 -0.61 -18.22
CA GLY A 65 3.97 0.35 -17.81
C GLY A 65 3.82 0.88 -16.37
N TYR A 66 2.72 0.56 -15.67
CA TYR A 66 2.47 1.01 -14.29
C TYR A 66 3.60 0.62 -13.31
N ILE A 67 4.16 -0.58 -13.45
CA ILE A 67 5.27 -1.04 -12.59
C ILE A 67 6.52 -0.17 -12.82
N ASN A 68 6.81 0.22 -14.06
CA ASN A 68 7.96 1.07 -14.34
C ASN A 68 7.73 2.52 -13.89
N TRP A 69 6.47 2.98 -13.85
CA TRP A 69 6.10 4.30 -13.35
C TRP A 69 6.12 4.40 -11.82
N THR A 70 5.79 3.31 -11.11
CA THR A 70 5.77 3.26 -9.64
C THR A 70 7.12 2.96 -9.00
N LEU A 71 8.12 2.55 -9.78
CA LEU A 71 9.44 2.19 -9.28
C LEU A 71 10.44 3.30 -9.57
N SER A 72 11.18 3.72 -8.55
CA SER A 72 12.38 4.56 -8.71
C SER A 72 13.62 3.68 -8.75
N SER A 73 14.56 4.03 -9.62
CA SER A 73 15.86 3.37 -9.72
C SER A 73 16.88 4.04 -8.80
N PHE A 74 17.68 3.21 -8.14
CA PHE A 74 18.78 3.63 -7.27
C PHE A 74 20.06 2.92 -7.69
N PRO A 75 21.12 3.65 -8.05
CA PRO A 75 22.39 3.05 -8.41
C PRO A 75 23.13 2.59 -7.15
N ILE A 76 23.64 1.35 -7.16
CA ILE A 76 24.24 0.72 -5.97
C ILE A 76 25.54 1.43 -5.57
N ASN A 77 26.24 2.03 -6.52
CA ASN A 77 27.45 2.81 -6.27
C ASN A 77 27.23 4.04 -5.36
N ALA A 78 26.01 4.56 -5.28
CA ALA A 78 25.67 5.71 -4.43
C ALA A 78 25.35 5.29 -2.99
N TYR A 79 25.29 3.99 -2.70
CA TYR A 79 25.04 3.48 -1.36
C TYR A 79 26.28 3.61 -0.47
N ASN A 80 26.41 4.75 0.21
CA ASN A 80 27.55 5.05 1.09
C ASN A 80 27.39 4.55 2.54
N LYS A 81 26.61 3.51 2.79
CA LYS A 81 26.44 2.96 4.15
C LYS A 81 26.88 1.51 4.24
N THR A 82 27.41 1.17 5.41
CA THR A 82 27.80 -0.16 5.89
C THR A 82 26.60 -1.10 6.06
N GLY A 83 25.67 -1.11 5.10
CA GLY A 83 24.59 -2.07 5.02
C GLY A 83 25.10 -3.32 4.32
N THR A 84 25.00 -4.46 4.99
CA THR A 84 25.30 -5.77 4.42
C THR A 84 24.39 -6.02 3.22
N MET A 85 24.93 -5.88 2.02
CA MET A 85 24.28 -6.41 0.81
C MET A 85 24.13 -7.91 1.03
N ASN A 86 22.91 -8.44 0.88
CA ASN A 86 22.64 -9.85 1.10
C ASN A 86 23.56 -10.68 0.15
N PRO A 87 24.35 -11.65 0.64
CA PRO A 87 25.34 -12.37 -0.18
C PRO A 87 24.75 -13.15 -1.36
N ASP A 88 23.43 -13.37 -1.38
CA ASP A 88 22.71 -14.02 -2.49
C ASP A 88 22.39 -13.09 -3.68
N VAL A 89 22.74 -11.80 -3.60
CA VAL A 89 22.52 -10.85 -4.68
C VAL A 89 23.61 -11.03 -5.75
N PRO A 90 23.25 -11.26 -7.02
CA PRO A 90 24.23 -11.46 -8.08
C PRO A 90 25.20 -10.26 -8.17
N LEU A 91 26.49 -10.55 -8.23
CA LEU A 91 27.60 -9.58 -8.21
C LEU A 91 27.57 -8.53 -9.36
N ASN A 92 26.68 -8.68 -10.34
CA ASN A 92 26.55 -7.82 -11.53
C ASN A 92 25.29 -6.93 -11.50
N LEU A 93 24.79 -6.50 -10.34
CA LEU A 93 23.75 -5.46 -10.31
C LEU A 93 24.35 -4.06 -10.41
N THR A 94 23.80 -3.25 -11.33
CA THR A 94 24.16 -1.84 -11.51
C THR A 94 23.18 -0.89 -10.81
N TYR A 95 21.90 -1.25 -10.78
CA TYR A 95 20.83 -0.49 -10.14
C TYR A 95 19.86 -1.43 -9.41
N CYS A 96 19.23 -0.94 -8.35
CA CYS A 96 18.09 -1.56 -7.70
C CYS A 96 16.85 -0.66 -7.85
N CYS A 97 15.67 -1.26 -7.83
CA CYS A 97 14.41 -0.52 -7.93
C CYS A 97 13.61 -0.66 -6.64
N TYR A 98 12.99 0.42 -6.17
CA TYR A 98 12.16 0.43 -4.98
C TYR A 98 10.89 1.25 -5.20
N ARG A 99 9.85 0.98 -4.39
CA ARG A 99 8.57 1.70 -4.45
C ARG A 99 8.73 3.06 -3.78
N ASP A 100 9.02 4.09 -4.57
CA ASP A 100 8.96 5.50 -4.17
C ASP A 100 9.02 6.39 -5.43
N PHE A 101 8.51 7.62 -5.33
CA PHE A 101 8.52 8.61 -6.41
C PHE A 101 9.68 9.60 -6.21
N ARG A 102 10.90 9.15 -6.56
CA ARG A 102 12.14 9.93 -6.42
C ARG A 102 12.87 10.07 -7.74
N GLU A 103 13.57 11.19 -7.90
CA GLU A 103 14.36 11.46 -9.09
C GLU A 103 15.72 10.75 -9.03
N PRO A 104 16.04 9.86 -9.99
CA PRO A 104 17.30 9.11 -9.99
C PRO A 104 18.53 9.97 -10.32
N THR A 105 18.34 11.13 -10.95
CA THR A 105 19.40 12.05 -11.36
C THR A 105 19.73 13.11 -10.31
N SER A 106 18.90 13.25 -9.27
CA SER A 106 19.08 14.27 -8.24
C SER A 106 20.14 13.81 -7.21
N PRO A 107 21.12 14.67 -6.84
CA PRO A 107 22.19 14.29 -5.92
C PRO A 107 21.69 13.92 -4.52
N ASN A 108 20.48 14.40 -4.15
CA ASN A 108 19.84 14.16 -2.85
C ASN A 108 18.63 13.21 -2.93
N TYR A 109 18.37 12.56 -4.07
CA TYR A 109 17.18 11.72 -4.29
C TYR A 109 15.89 12.42 -3.83
N SER A 110 15.68 13.65 -4.29
CA SER A 110 14.47 14.43 -4.00
C SER A 110 13.23 13.76 -4.57
N HIS A 111 12.09 14.02 -3.92
CA HIS A 111 10.80 13.56 -4.41
C HIS A 111 10.48 14.23 -5.76
N THR A 112 9.87 13.47 -6.67
CA THR A 112 9.34 14.03 -7.92
C THR A 112 8.08 14.85 -7.63
N SER A 113 7.66 15.66 -8.60
CA SER A 113 6.40 16.41 -8.54
C SER A 113 5.12 15.56 -8.49
N LEU A 114 5.25 14.23 -8.45
CA LEU A 114 4.15 13.26 -8.32
C LEU A 114 3.83 12.94 -6.86
N TYR A 115 4.68 13.36 -5.92
CA TYR A 115 4.50 13.17 -4.48
C TYR A 115 3.69 14.30 -3.83
#